data_AF-A0A3D2YEU7-F1
#
_entry.id   AF-A0A3D2YEU7-F1
#
_cell.length_a   1.000
_cell.length_b   1.000
_cell.length_c   1.000
_cell.angle_alpha   90.00
_cell.angle_beta   90.00
_cell.angle_gamma   90.00
#
_symmetry.space_group_name_H-M   'P 1'
#
loop_
_entity.id
_entity.type
_entity.pdbx_description
1 polymer ?
#
loop_
_entity_poly.entity_id
_entity_poly.type
_entity_poly.pdbx_seq_one_letter_code
_entity_poly.pdbx_strand_id
1 'polypeptide(L)'
;MALFESYERRIDKINGVLAQYGIGSVEECRELCKAKGFDPYEIVKGIQPICFENACWAYTVGAAIALKSGVKTAADAARKIGEGLQSFCIDGSVAEDRKVGIGHGNLGAMLLSDESKCFAFLAGHESFAAAEGAIGIVRNANKARKEPLRVILNGLGKDAAQIISRINGFTYVQTQFDYFTGKLNIVREIRYSETERADVRCYGADDVREGVAIMHHEGVDVS
;
A
#
# COMPACT_ATOMS: atom_id res chain seq x y z
N MET A 1 -22.86 18.80 -15.50
CA MET A 1 -21.65 19.06 -14.68
C MET A 1 -20.55 18.15 -15.19
N ALA A 2 -19.30 18.60 -15.19
CA ALA A 2 -18.17 17.73 -15.49
C ALA A 2 -18.08 16.60 -14.46
N LEU A 3 -17.66 15.40 -14.89
CA LEU A 3 -17.58 14.21 -14.04
C LEU A 3 -16.56 14.33 -12.90
N PHE A 4 -15.48 15.09 -13.13
CA PHE A 4 -14.37 15.27 -12.20
C PHE A 4 -13.61 16.58 -12.46
N GLU A 5 -12.76 16.97 -11.52
CA GLU A 5 -12.08 18.27 -11.55
C GLU A 5 -11.01 18.32 -12.66
N SER A 6 -10.93 19.45 -13.37
CA SER A 6 -10.05 19.66 -14.54
C SER A 6 -10.32 18.69 -15.71
N TYR A 7 -11.58 18.30 -15.91
CA TYR A 7 -12.01 17.37 -16.98
C TYR A 7 -11.38 17.66 -18.35
N GLU A 8 -11.49 18.90 -18.83
CA GLU A 8 -10.98 19.31 -20.16
C GLU A 8 -9.46 19.11 -20.30
N ARG A 9 -8.70 19.21 -19.20
CA ARG A 9 -7.23 19.02 -19.21
C ARG A 9 -6.82 17.55 -19.18
N ARG A 10 -7.75 16.62 -18.93
CA ARG A 10 -7.47 15.21 -18.65
C ARG A 10 -8.11 14.28 -19.68
N ILE A 11 -9.28 14.64 -20.20
CA ILE A 11 -10.15 13.71 -20.92
C ILE A 11 -9.51 13.13 -22.18
N ASP A 12 -8.78 13.93 -22.96
CA ASP A 12 -8.13 13.44 -24.19
C ASP A 12 -7.09 12.36 -23.89
N LYS A 13 -6.32 12.56 -22.82
CA LYS A 13 -5.33 11.58 -22.34
C LYS A 13 -6.01 10.32 -21.82
N ILE A 14 -7.07 10.46 -21.03
CA ILE A 14 -7.84 9.32 -20.50
C ILE A 14 -8.43 8.52 -21.65
N ASN A 15 -9.09 9.16 -22.61
CA ASN A 15 -9.67 8.51 -23.79
C ASN A 15 -8.59 7.84 -24.65
N GLY A 16 -7.42 8.47 -24.81
CA GLY A 16 -6.28 7.88 -25.49
C GLY A 16 -5.77 6.58 -24.85
N VAL A 17 -5.86 6.45 -23.52
CA VAL A 17 -5.57 5.20 -22.80
C VAL A 17 -6.71 4.20 -22.97
N LEU A 18 -7.97 4.63 -22.79
CA LEU A 18 -9.15 3.75 -22.91
C LEU A 18 -9.27 3.09 -24.29
N ALA A 19 -8.94 3.82 -25.35
CA ALA A 19 -8.94 3.32 -26.72
C ALA A 19 -8.02 2.11 -26.93
N GLN A 20 -6.90 2.03 -26.21
CA GLN A 20 -5.96 0.88 -26.26
C GLN A 20 -6.61 -0.40 -25.71
N TYR A 21 -7.65 -0.26 -24.90
CA TYR A 21 -8.39 -1.35 -24.26
C TYR A 21 -9.78 -1.58 -24.87
N GLY A 22 -10.10 -0.87 -25.96
CA GLY A 22 -11.41 -0.94 -26.59
C GLY A 22 -12.54 -0.55 -25.63
N ILE A 23 -12.32 0.51 -24.84
CA ILE A 23 -13.32 1.17 -24.00
C ILE A 23 -13.61 2.54 -24.61
N GLY A 24 -14.88 2.87 -24.81
CA GLY A 24 -15.34 4.06 -25.51
C GLY A 24 -15.47 5.31 -24.63
N SER A 25 -15.71 5.16 -23.32
CA SER A 25 -15.77 6.32 -22.41
C SER A 25 -15.46 5.99 -20.95
N VAL A 26 -15.30 7.05 -20.14
CA VAL A 26 -15.09 6.95 -18.69
C VAL A 26 -16.33 6.36 -18.00
N GLU A 27 -17.53 6.71 -18.43
CA GLU A 27 -18.79 6.17 -17.92
C GLU A 27 -18.94 4.69 -18.24
N GLU A 28 -18.54 4.25 -19.45
CA GLU A 28 -18.53 2.83 -19.82
C GLU A 28 -17.67 2.01 -18.84
N CYS A 29 -16.59 2.57 -18.31
CA CYS A 29 -15.75 1.90 -17.32
C CYS A 29 -16.55 1.48 -16.07
N ARG A 30 -17.44 2.36 -15.58
CA ARG A 30 -18.26 2.06 -14.39
C ARG A 30 -19.29 0.98 -14.69
N GLU A 31 -19.93 1.04 -15.86
CA GLU A 31 -20.89 0.03 -16.29
C GLU A 31 -20.23 -1.35 -16.47
N LEU A 32 -19.02 -1.41 -17.03
CA LEU A 32 -18.24 -2.65 -17.12
C LEU A 32 -17.94 -3.26 -15.75
N CYS A 33 -17.59 -2.44 -14.76
CA CYS A 33 -17.34 -2.91 -13.40
C CYS A 33 -18.64 -3.37 -12.72
N LYS A 34 -19.72 -2.60 -12.83
CA LYS A 34 -21.03 -2.95 -12.26
C LYS A 34 -21.59 -4.25 -12.85
N ALA A 35 -21.39 -4.47 -14.16
CA ALA A 35 -21.76 -5.72 -14.81
C ALA A 35 -20.99 -6.94 -14.26
N LYS A 36 -19.85 -6.72 -13.60
CA LYS A 36 -19.08 -7.74 -12.87
C LYS A 36 -19.42 -7.81 -11.37
N GLY A 37 -20.37 -7.03 -10.90
CA GLY A 37 -20.90 -7.10 -9.53
C GLY A 37 -20.18 -6.24 -8.51
N PHE A 38 -19.36 -5.27 -8.93
CA PHE A 38 -18.70 -4.33 -8.01
C PHE A 38 -18.66 -2.91 -8.59
N ASP A 39 -18.53 -1.90 -7.71
CA ASP A 39 -18.50 -0.49 -8.11
C ASP A 39 -17.27 0.22 -7.52
N PRO A 40 -16.17 0.40 -8.29
CA PRO A 40 -14.95 1.04 -7.81
C PRO A 40 -15.19 2.46 -7.28
N TYR A 41 -16.13 3.19 -7.88
CA TYR A 41 -16.45 4.55 -7.48
C TYR A 41 -16.98 4.57 -6.04
N GLU A 42 -17.97 3.73 -5.74
CA GLU A 42 -18.57 3.66 -4.40
C GLU A 42 -17.60 3.05 -3.37
N ILE A 43 -16.75 2.11 -3.79
CA ILE A 43 -15.69 1.56 -2.92
C ILE A 43 -14.72 2.67 -2.49
N VAL A 44 -14.27 3.52 -3.43
CA VAL A 44 -13.36 4.63 -3.11
C VAL A 44 -14.02 5.64 -2.19
N LYS A 45 -15.27 6.06 -2.45
CA LYS A 45 -16.02 6.96 -1.56
C LYS A 45 -16.27 6.34 -0.18
N GLY A 46 -16.55 5.04 -0.11
CA GLY A 46 -16.75 4.33 1.16
C GLY A 46 -15.49 4.28 2.02
N ILE A 47 -14.31 4.19 1.40
CA ILE A 47 -13.01 4.20 2.10
C ILE A 47 -12.63 5.64 2.51
N GLN A 48 -12.79 6.61 1.62
CA GLN A 48 -12.44 8.01 1.87
C GLN A 48 -13.55 8.95 1.42
N PRO A 49 -14.52 9.28 2.29
CA PRO A 49 -15.70 10.08 1.90
C PRO A 49 -15.37 11.47 1.36
N ILE A 50 -14.24 12.05 1.80
CA ILE A 50 -13.78 13.39 1.37
C ILE A 50 -12.87 13.35 0.14
N CYS A 51 -12.74 12.22 -0.55
CA CYS A 51 -11.92 12.15 -1.76
C CYS A 51 -12.54 12.92 -2.92
N PHE A 52 -11.66 13.46 -3.78
CA PHE A 52 -12.02 14.12 -5.03
C PHE A 52 -12.65 13.15 -6.03
N GLU A 53 -13.46 13.67 -6.94
CA GLU A 53 -14.08 12.89 -8.01
C GLU A 53 -13.04 12.25 -8.92
N ASN A 54 -11.91 12.94 -9.14
CA ASN A 54 -10.75 12.37 -9.84
C ASN A 54 -10.32 11.01 -9.30
N ALA A 55 -10.29 10.81 -7.98
CA ALA A 55 -9.87 9.53 -7.41
C ALA A 55 -10.89 8.42 -7.74
N CYS A 56 -12.17 8.70 -7.55
CA CYS A 56 -13.25 7.73 -7.79
C CYS A 56 -13.24 7.26 -9.25
N TRP A 57 -13.11 8.18 -10.20
CA TRP A 57 -13.07 7.86 -11.62
C TRP A 57 -11.74 7.24 -12.07
N ALA A 58 -10.61 7.64 -11.49
CA ALA A 58 -9.31 7.03 -11.82
C ALA A 58 -9.26 5.54 -11.44
N TYR A 59 -9.76 5.19 -10.24
CA TYR A 59 -9.89 3.78 -9.84
C TYR A 59 -10.92 3.02 -10.69
N THR A 60 -12.00 3.68 -11.11
CA THR A 60 -12.99 3.09 -12.01
C THR A 60 -12.40 2.76 -13.38
N VAL A 61 -11.67 3.71 -13.99
CA VAL A 61 -10.93 3.50 -15.24
C VAL A 61 -9.91 2.39 -15.09
N GLY A 62 -9.11 2.42 -14.02
CA GLY A 62 -8.11 1.39 -13.73
C GLY A 62 -8.71 -0.02 -13.57
N ALA A 63 -9.84 -0.14 -12.88
CA ALA A 63 -10.55 -1.41 -12.72
C ALA A 63 -11.11 -1.93 -14.05
N ALA A 64 -11.68 -1.06 -14.89
CA ALA A 64 -12.17 -1.44 -16.21
C ALA A 64 -11.03 -1.89 -17.14
N ILE A 65 -9.88 -1.20 -17.10
CA ILE A 65 -8.66 -1.60 -17.81
C ILE A 65 -8.21 -3.00 -17.34
N ALA A 66 -8.21 -3.26 -16.03
CA ALA A 66 -7.88 -4.58 -15.49
C ALA A 66 -8.83 -5.67 -16.01
N LEU A 67 -10.14 -5.39 -16.04
CA LEU A 67 -11.15 -6.30 -16.57
C LEU A 67 -10.94 -6.61 -18.06
N LYS A 68 -10.74 -5.58 -18.89
CA LYS A 68 -10.48 -5.75 -20.34
C LYS A 68 -9.16 -6.47 -20.61
N SER A 69 -8.15 -6.25 -19.76
CA SER A 69 -6.86 -6.93 -19.84
C SER A 69 -6.93 -8.41 -19.45
N GLY A 70 -8.05 -8.87 -18.85
CA GLY A 70 -8.24 -10.28 -18.50
C GLY A 70 -7.29 -10.81 -17.43
N VAL A 71 -6.70 -9.91 -16.62
CA VAL A 71 -5.72 -10.26 -15.57
C VAL A 71 -6.30 -11.25 -14.57
N LYS A 72 -5.45 -12.11 -14.02
CA LYS A 72 -5.87 -13.25 -13.17
C LYS A 72 -5.44 -13.12 -11.71
N THR A 73 -4.54 -12.20 -11.40
CA THR A 73 -4.01 -12.01 -10.04
C THR A 73 -4.37 -10.62 -9.52
N ALA A 74 -4.47 -10.49 -8.20
CA ALA A 74 -4.70 -9.19 -7.56
C ALA A 74 -3.53 -8.22 -7.81
N ALA A 75 -2.29 -8.74 -7.87
CA ALA A 75 -1.11 -7.95 -8.18
C ALA A 75 -1.17 -7.36 -9.61
N ASP A 76 -1.55 -8.16 -10.61
CA ASP A 76 -1.69 -7.66 -11.98
C ASP A 76 -2.86 -6.68 -12.13
N ALA A 77 -3.95 -6.91 -11.40
CA ALA A 77 -5.04 -5.94 -11.31
C ALA A 77 -4.57 -4.61 -10.72
N ALA A 78 -3.75 -4.62 -9.66
CA ALA A 78 -3.19 -3.40 -9.08
C ALA A 78 -2.28 -2.63 -10.05
N ARG A 79 -1.45 -3.34 -10.85
CA ARG A 79 -0.65 -2.70 -11.90
C ARG A 79 -1.52 -2.00 -12.95
N LYS A 80 -2.60 -2.66 -13.40
CA LYS A 80 -3.57 -2.07 -14.34
C LYS A 80 -4.35 -0.91 -13.74
N ILE A 81 -4.68 -0.97 -12.45
CA ILE A 81 -5.25 0.17 -11.74
C ILE A 81 -4.27 1.35 -11.75
N GLY A 82 -2.97 1.11 -11.57
CA GLY A 82 -1.93 2.13 -11.70
C GLY A 82 -1.90 2.84 -13.06
N GLU A 83 -2.16 2.13 -14.15
CA GLU A 83 -2.31 2.75 -15.48
C GLU A 83 -3.52 3.69 -15.54
N GLY A 84 -4.64 3.30 -14.93
CA GLY A 84 -5.81 4.16 -14.76
C GLY A 84 -5.52 5.39 -13.92
N LEU A 85 -4.78 5.24 -12.80
CA LEU A 85 -4.34 6.39 -12.00
C LEU A 85 -3.41 7.33 -12.79
N GLN A 86 -2.54 6.75 -13.62
CA GLN A 86 -1.59 7.53 -14.41
C GLN A 86 -2.28 8.34 -15.52
N SER A 87 -3.36 7.82 -16.12
CA SER A 87 -4.11 8.56 -17.14
C SER A 87 -4.74 9.84 -16.57
N PHE A 88 -4.98 9.87 -15.25
CA PHE A 88 -5.40 11.04 -14.48
C PHE A 88 -4.22 11.90 -13.98
N CYS A 89 -3.00 11.76 -14.49
CA CYS A 89 -1.93 12.72 -14.23
C CYS A 89 -1.92 13.80 -15.32
N ILE A 90 -1.78 15.08 -14.94
CA ILE A 90 -1.77 16.20 -15.89
C ILE A 90 -0.35 16.42 -16.41
N ASP A 91 -0.22 16.66 -17.71
CA ASP A 91 1.07 16.95 -18.33
C ASP A 91 1.74 18.18 -17.70
N GLY A 92 3.05 18.07 -17.46
CA GLY A 92 3.85 19.08 -16.76
C GLY A 92 3.67 19.10 -15.23
N SER A 93 2.87 18.19 -14.66
CA SER A 93 2.83 17.98 -13.21
C SER A 93 3.91 17.00 -12.76
N VAL A 94 4.38 17.16 -11.52
CA VAL A 94 5.30 16.20 -10.88
C VAL A 94 4.74 14.79 -10.89
N ALA A 95 3.41 14.64 -10.76
CA ALA A 95 2.75 13.35 -10.79
C ALA A 95 2.90 12.63 -12.13
N GLU A 96 2.86 13.39 -13.23
CA GLU A 96 3.10 12.85 -14.57
C GLU A 96 4.57 12.49 -14.78
N ASP A 97 5.48 13.39 -14.44
CA ASP A 97 6.91 13.20 -14.65
C ASP A 97 7.46 12.01 -13.85
N ARG A 98 7.02 11.89 -12.60
CA ARG A 98 7.43 10.80 -11.69
C ARG A 98 6.63 9.52 -11.89
N LYS A 99 5.69 9.48 -12.84
CA LYS A 99 4.80 8.35 -13.13
C LYS A 99 4.11 7.82 -11.86
N VAL A 100 3.56 8.75 -11.08
CA VAL A 100 3.04 8.48 -9.74
C VAL A 100 1.91 7.46 -9.76
N GLY A 101 1.02 7.49 -10.74
CA GLY A 101 -0.07 6.51 -10.88
C GLY A 101 0.46 5.09 -11.08
N ILE A 102 1.41 4.93 -12.00
CA ILE A 102 2.09 3.63 -12.24
C ILE A 102 2.81 3.19 -10.97
N GLY A 103 3.52 4.11 -10.30
CA GLY A 103 4.21 3.84 -9.03
C GLY A 103 3.27 3.31 -7.95
N HIS A 104 2.09 3.92 -7.77
CA HIS A 104 1.08 3.44 -6.81
C HIS A 104 0.54 2.06 -7.18
N GLY A 105 0.29 1.79 -8.46
CA GLY A 105 -0.12 0.47 -8.93
C GLY A 105 0.92 -0.61 -8.64
N ASN A 106 2.20 -0.30 -8.88
CA ASN A 106 3.32 -1.21 -8.59
C ASN A 106 3.50 -1.45 -7.08
N LEU A 107 3.37 -0.41 -6.25
CA LEU A 107 3.42 -0.55 -4.80
C LEU A 107 2.27 -1.44 -4.29
N GLY A 108 1.06 -1.22 -4.78
CA GLY A 108 -0.09 -2.09 -4.48
C GLY A 108 0.16 -3.53 -4.93
N ALA A 109 0.75 -3.73 -6.11
CA ALA A 109 1.10 -5.05 -6.63
C ALA A 109 2.15 -5.76 -5.77
N MET A 110 3.16 -5.06 -5.27
CA MET A 110 4.15 -5.63 -4.33
C MET A 110 3.46 -6.12 -3.06
N LEU A 111 2.55 -5.33 -2.49
CA LEU A 111 1.81 -5.72 -1.28
C LEU A 111 0.91 -6.93 -1.51
N LEU A 112 0.35 -7.08 -2.71
CA LEU A 112 -0.54 -8.19 -3.07
C LEU A 112 0.22 -9.43 -3.60
N SER A 113 1.50 -9.31 -3.94
CA SER A 113 2.33 -10.40 -4.47
C SER A 113 2.91 -11.27 -3.36
N ASP A 114 2.82 -12.60 -3.50
CA ASP A 114 3.44 -13.56 -2.59
C ASP A 114 4.98 -13.44 -2.52
N GLU A 115 5.62 -12.70 -3.42
CA GLU A 115 7.06 -12.40 -3.42
C GLU A 115 7.46 -11.55 -2.20
N SER A 116 6.65 -10.54 -1.85
CA SER A 116 6.89 -9.72 -0.67
C SER A 116 6.52 -10.51 0.58
N LYS A 117 7.45 -10.73 1.51
CA LYS A 117 7.21 -11.54 2.72
C LYS A 117 7.01 -10.71 3.99
N CYS A 118 7.52 -9.49 3.99
CA CYS A 118 7.48 -8.59 5.14
C CYS A 118 7.00 -7.21 4.73
N PHE A 119 6.09 -6.64 5.51
CA PHE A 119 5.66 -5.25 5.40
C PHE A 119 6.14 -4.49 6.62
N ALA A 120 6.97 -3.47 6.40
CA ALA A 120 7.54 -2.65 7.45
C ALA A 120 6.85 -1.30 7.53
N PHE A 121 6.35 -0.98 8.71
CA PHE A 121 5.89 0.36 9.06
C PHE A 121 7.06 1.13 9.67
N LEU A 122 7.50 2.18 8.97
CA LEU A 122 8.42 3.14 9.54
C LEU A 122 7.62 4.11 10.42
N ALA A 123 7.66 3.87 11.72
CA ALA A 123 6.93 4.61 12.73
C ALA A 123 7.78 5.78 13.25
N GLY A 124 7.19 6.97 13.28
CA GLY A 124 7.74 8.15 13.94
C GLY A 124 7.12 8.37 15.33
N HIS A 125 7.47 9.49 15.95
CA HIS A 125 7.11 9.85 17.32
C HIS A 125 5.59 9.92 17.61
N GLU A 126 4.75 9.98 16.57
CA GLU A 126 3.27 10.09 16.67
C GLU A 126 2.53 8.80 16.25
N SER A 127 3.25 7.71 15.95
CA SER A 127 2.69 6.53 15.26
C SER A 127 1.80 5.61 16.10
N PHE A 128 1.43 5.99 17.32
CA PHE A 128 0.48 5.24 18.16
C PHE A 128 -0.83 4.93 17.43
N ALA A 129 -1.35 5.87 16.64
CA ALA A 129 -2.59 5.71 15.89
C ALA A 129 -2.42 5.05 14.51
N ALA A 130 -1.18 5.03 13.98
CA ALA A 130 -0.91 4.52 12.63
C ALA A 130 -1.02 2.99 12.56
N ALA A 131 -0.83 2.28 13.68
CA ALA A 131 -0.77 0.84 13.73
C ALA A 131 -2.10 0.13 13.39
N GLU A 132 -3.25 0.72 13.70
CA GLU A 132 -4.56 0.11 13.39
C GLU A 132 -4.88 0.17 11.88
N GLY A 133 -4.66 1.32 11.24
CA GLY A 133 -4.86 1.47 9.79
C GLY A 133 -3.91 0.58 8.99
N ALA A 134 -2.66 0.51 9.46
CA ALA A 134 -1.62 -0.39 9.02
C ALA A 134 -2.04 -1.88 9.02
N ILE A 135 -2.55 -2.37 10.16
CA ILE A 135 -3.05 -3.75 10.29
C ILE A 135 -4.23 -3.98 9.35
N GLY A 136 -5.14 -3.01 9.22
CA GLY A 136 -6.27 -3.09 8.29
C GLY A 136 -5.84 -3.28 6.83
N ILE A 137 -4.79 -2.57 6.40
CA ILE A 137 -4.20 -2.72 5.05
C ILE A 137 -3.68 -4.15 4.86
N VAL A 138 -2.89 -4.65 5.81
CA VAL A 138 -2.30 -5.99 5.73
C VAL A 138 -3.36 -7.09 5.75
N ARG A 139 -4.37 -6.97 6.62
CA ARG A 139 -5.50 -7.92 6.67
C ARG A 139 -6.24 -7.99 5.33
N ASN A 140 -6.44 -6.85 4.67
CA ASN A 140 -7.07 -6.83 3.35
C ASN A 140 -6.15 -7.43 2.28
N ALA A 141 -4.86 -7.09 2.28
CA ALA A 141 -3.90 -7.67 1.33
C ALA A 141 -3.83 -9.20 1.46
N ASN A 142 -3.81 -9.72 2.69
CA ASN A 142 -3.75 -11.15 2.99
C ASN A 142 -4.95 -11.96 2.45
N LYS A 143 -6.09 -11.32 2.15
CA LYS A 143 -7.23 -12.00 1.49
C LYS A 143 -6.89 -12.48 0.08
N ALA A 144 -5.94 -11.84 -0.59
CA ALA A 144 -5.54 -12.15 -1.96
C ALA A 144 -4.25 -12.98 -2.04
N ARG A 145 -3.65 -13.32 -0.90
CA ARG A 145 -2.32 -13.94 -0.81
C ARG A 145 -2.43 -15.38 -0.35
N LYS A 146 -1.42 -16.19 -0.70
CA LYS A 146 -1.30 -17.57 -0.19
C LYS A 146 -0.64 -17.59 1.18
N GLU A 147 0.37 -16.74 1.36
CA GLU A 147 1.08 -16.57 2.62
C GLU A 147 0.82 -15.17 3.19
N PRO A 148 0.35 -15.07 4.44
CA PRO A 148 0.17 -13.79 5.10
C PRO A 148 1.48 -13.00 5.18
N LEU A 149 1.41 -11.69 4.95
CA LEU A 149 2.53 -10.79 5.20
C LEU A 149 2.88 -10.79 6.69
N ARG A 150 4.16 -10.94 6.98
CA ARG A 150 4.69 -10.57 8.30
C ARG A 150 4.71 -9.05 8.41
N VAL A 151 4.40 -8.55 9.60
CA VAL A 151 4.33 -7.10 9.84
C VAL A 151 5.36 -6.72 10.88
N ILE A 152 6.16 -5.71 10.56
CA ILE A 152 7.08 -5.13 11.53
C ILE A 152 6.86 -3.63 11.69
N LEU A 153 7.13 -3.14 12.90
CA LEU A 153 7.30 -1.71 13.16
C LEU A 153 8.79 -1.45 13.39
N ASN A 154 9.30 -0.39 12.78
CA ASN A 154 10.69 0.07 12.90
C ASN A 154 10.73 1.60 12.94
N GLY A 155 11.87 2.20 13.29
CA GLY A 155 12.04 3.67 13.34
C GLY A 155 11.76 4.31 14.71
N LEU A 156 11.50 3.49 15.73
CA LEU A 156 11.26 3.92 17.10
C LEU A 156 12.53 3.77 17.95
N GLY A 157 12.71 4.62 18.97
CA GLY A 157 13.67 4.33 20.04
C GLY A 157 13.25 3.10 20.85
N LYS A 158 14.20 2.39 21.47
CA LYS A 158 13.97 1.12 22.19
C LYS A 158 12.90 1.21 23.28
N ASP A 159 12.93 2.28 24.07
CA ASP A 159 11.92 2.51 25.12
C ASP A 159 10.52 2.76 24.52
N ALA A 160 10.43 3.56 23.47
CA ALA A 160 9.18 3.85 22.78
C ALA A 160 8.60 2.59 22.14
N ALA A 161 9.44 1.77 21.48
CA ALA A 161 9.04 0.50 20.89
C ALA A 161 8.45 -0.45 21.95
N GLN A 162 9.07 -0.56 23.13
CA GLN A 162 8.55 -1.40 24.21
C GLN A 162 7.17 -0.91 24.71
N ILE A 163 7.01 0.40 24.94
CA ILE A 163 5.76 0.99 25.40
C ILE A 163 4.65 0.79 24.35
N ILE A 164 4.93 1.10 23.08
CA ILE A 164 3.99 0.92 21.96
C ILE A 164 3.57 -0.54 21.84
N SER A 165 4.53 -1.47 21.95
CA SER A 165 4.25 -2.91 21.89
C SER A 165 3.30 -3.33 23.00
N ARG A 166 3.56 -2.89 24.22
CA ARG A 166 2.73 -3.21 25.38
C ARG A 166 1.31 -2.67 25.24
N ILE A 167 1.16 -1.42 24.81
CA ILE A 167 -0.15 -0.76 24.66
C ILE A 167 -0.98 -1.44 23.57
N ASN A 168 -0.36 -1.78 22.43
CA ASN A 168 -1.07 -2.34 21.28
C ASN A 168 -1.17 -3.87 21.31
N GLY A 169 -0.49 -4.54 22.24
CA GLY A 169 -0.44 -6.00 22.34
C GLY A 169 0.47 -6.65 21.29
N PHE A 170 1.48 -5.95 20.79
CA PHE A 170 2.44 -6.48 19.81
C PHE A 170 3.55 -7.30 20.49
N THR A 171 4.37 -7.98 19.69
CA THR A 171 5.61 -8.56 20.19
C THR A 171 6.72 -7.51 20.15
N TYR A 172 7.24 -7.13 21.32
CA TYR A 172 8.45 -6.29 21.39
C TYR A 172 9.68 -7.13 21.10
N VAL A 173 10.50 -6.69 20.15
CA VAL A 173 11.78 -7.32 19.81
C VAL A 173 12.90 -6.33 20.08
N GLN A 174 13.70 -6.62 21.11
CA GLN A 174 14.85 -5.82 21.48
C GLN A 174 16.09 -6.33 20.76
N THR A 175 16.81 -5.40 20.13
CA THR A 175 18.05 -5.70 19.41
C THR A 175 19.26 -5.07 20.08
N GLN A 176 20.41 -5.68 19.79
CA GLN A 176 21.73 -5.13 20.04
C GLN A 176 22.53 -5.18 18.74
N PHE A 177 22.80 -4.00 18.18
CA PHE A 177 23.64 -3.85 17.00
C PHE A 177 25.13 -3.77 17.36
N ASP A 178 25.94 -4.60 16.72
CA ASP A 178 27.40 -4.50 16.76
C ASP A 178 27.85 -3.50 15.68
N TYR A 179 28.31 -2.32 16.11
CA TYR A 179 28.72 -1.24 15.21
C TYR A 179 30.02 -1.52 14.46
N PHE A 180 30.86 -2.42 14.97
CA PHE A 180 32.14 -2.81 14.36
C PHE A 180 31.92 -3.84 13.25
N THR A 181 31.12 -4.88 13.51
CA THR A 181 30.87 -5.94 12.52
C THR A 181 29.63 -5.70 11.66
N GLY A 182 28.74 -4.79 12.05
CA GLY A 182 27.44 -4.57 11.41
C GLY A 182 26.42 -5.67 11.71
N LYS A 183 26.63 -6.49 12.75
CA LYS A 183 25.77 -7.63 13.07
C LYS A 183 24.63 -7.20 13.99
N LEU A 184 23.39 -7.51 13.61
CA LEU A 184 22.22 -7.36 14.48
C LEU A 184 22.02 -8.63 15.31
N ASN A 185 21.85 -8.49 16.63
CA ASN A 185 21.47 -9.59 17.52
C ASN A 185 20.13 -9.29 18.19
N ILE A 186 19.24 -10.28 18.22
CA ILE A 186 18.03 -10.20 19.06
C ILE A 186 18.42 -10.61 20.47
N VAL A 187 18.20 -9.72 21.46
CA VAL A 187 18.56 -9.97 22.86
C VAL A 187 17.37 -10.27 23.74
N ARG A 188 16.16 -9.88 23.31
CA ARG A 188 14.92 -10.13 24.07
C ARG A 188 13.70 -10.06 23.16
N GLU A 189 12.75 -10.95 23.38
CA GLU A 189 11.41 -10.90 22.79
C GLU A 189 10.36 -10.95 23.90
N ILE A 190 9.34 -10.08 23.83
CA ILE A 190 8.22 -10.07 24.76
C ILE A 190 6.92 -10.04 23.98
N ARG A 191 6.16 -11.13 24.06
CA ARG A 191 4.82 -11.22 23.50
C ARG A 191 3.81 -10.61 24.49
N TYR A 192 3.14 -9.53 24.13
CA TYR A 192 2.19 -8.83 25.02
C TYR A 192 0.71 -9.23 24.82
N SER A 193 0.39 -10.06 23.83
CA SER A 193 -0.97 -10.55 23.56
C SER A 193 -0.97 -11.99 23.06
N GLU A 194 -2.09 -12.69 23.22
CA GLU A 194 -2.35 -14.00 22.59
C GLU A 194 -3.11 -13.89 21.27
N THR A 195 -3.48 -12.68 20.86
CA THR A 195 -4.23 -12.42 19.61
C THR A 195 -3.29 -12.21 18.42
N GLU A 196 -3.83 -12.11 17.21
CA GLU A 196 -3.09 -11.77 15.98
C GLU A 196 -2.27 -10.47 16.08
N ARG A 197 -2.60 -9.58 17.03
CA ARG A 197 -1.81 -8.37 17.32
C ARG A 197 -0.38 -8.73 17.67
N ALA A 198 -0.16 -9.81 18.39
CA ALA A 198 1.17 -10.23 18.78
C ALA A 198 2.00 -10.81 17.63
N ASP A 199 1.41 -11.04 16.46
CA ASP A 199 2.16 -11.44 15.26
C ASP A 199 2.87 -10.25 14.59
N VAL A 200 2.51 -9.02 15.00
CA VAL A 200 3.24 -7.81 14.66
C VAL A 200 4.50 -7.72 15.54
N ARG A 201 5.67 -7.64 14.92
CA ARG A 201 6.96 -7.48 15.63
C ARG A 201 7.37 -6.01 15.64
N CYS A 202 7.47 -5.43 16.82
CA CYS A 202 7.84 -4.03 16.98
C CYS A 202 9.28 -3.93 17.48
N TYR A 203 10.11 -3.35 16.64
CA TYR A 203 11.53 -3.13 16.89
C TYR A 203 11.79 -1.70 17.33
N GLY A 204 12.74 -1.55 18.25
CA GLY A 204 13.36 -0.27 18.54
C GLY A 204 14.82 -0.28 18.10
N ALA A 205 15.28 0.85 17.57
CA ALA A 205 16.65 1.05 17.11
C ALA A 205 17.26 2.27 17.81
N ASP A 206 18.56 2.19 18.14
CA ASP A 206 19.30 3.33 18.69
C ASP A 206 19.65 4.35 17.61
N ASP A 207 19.82 3.89 16.36
CA ASP A 207 20.09 4.74 15.20
C ASP A 207 19.57 4.14 13.88
N VAL A 208 19.81 4.88 12.79
CA VAL A 208 19.41 4.47 11.43
C VAL A 208 20.12 3.19 10.97
N ARG A 209 21.37 2.95 11.39
CA ARG A 209 22.13 1.76 10.97
C ARG A 209 21.52 0.49 11.56
N GLU A 210 21.17 0.52 12.85
CA GLU A 210 20.44 -0.57 13.48
C GLU A 210 19.06 -0.75 12.84
N GLY A 211 18.36 0.35 12.56
CA GLY A 211 17.07 0.33 11.85
C GLY A 211 17.15 -0.36 10.47
N VAL A 212 18.16 -0.04 9.66
CA VAL A 212 18.39 -0.71 8.37
C VAL A 212 18.74 -2.18 8.56
N ALA A 213 19.57 -2.51 9.56
CA ALA A 213 19.91 -3.89 9.86
C ALA A 213 18.68 -4.73 10.28
N ILE A 214 17.71 -4.15 10.99
CA ILE A 214 16.41 -4.77 11.30
C ILE A 214 15.63 -5.06 10.02
N MET A 215 15.57 -4.11 9.09
CA MET A 215 14.86 -4.31 7.82
C MET A 215 15.49 -5.45 7.00
N HIS A 216 16.82 -5.51 6.91
CA HIS A 216 17.53 -6.63 6.28
C HIS A 216 17.27 -7.96 7.00
N HIS A 217 17.34 -7.97 8.33
CA HIS A 217 17.11 -9.18 9.13
C HIS A 217 15.71 -9.75 8.89
N GLU A 218 14.71 -8.89 8.76
CA GLU A 218 13.33 -9.27 8.52
C GLU A 218 12.99 -9.53 7.05
N GLY A 219 13.96 -9.34 6.14
CA GLY A 219 13.75 -9.54 4.70
C GLY A 219 12.78 -8.52 4.11
N VAL A 220 12.78 -7.30 4.63
CA VAL A 220 12.10 -6.15 4.01
C VAL A 220 12.91 -5.74 2.79
N ASP A 221 12.24 -5.56 1.65
CA ASP A 221 12.88 -5.08 0.44
C ASP A 221 13.30 -3.61 0.63
N VAL A 222 14.60 -3.40 0.81
CA VAL A 222 15.22 -2.09 1.04
C VAL A 222 16.30 -1.87 -0.03
N SER A 223 16.19 -0.74 -0.72
CA SER A 223 17.08 -0.32 -1.81
C SER A 223 18.38 0.33 -1.32
#